data_AF-A0A290MGT9-F1
#
_entry.id   AF-A0A290MGT9-F1
#
_cell.length_a   1.000
_cell.length_b   1.000
_cell.length_c   1.000
_cell.angle_alpha   90.00
_cell.angle_beta   90.00
_cell.angle_gamma   90.00
#
_symmetry.space_group_name_H-M   'P 1'
#
loop_
_entity.id
_entity.type
_entity.pdbx_description
1 polymer ?
#
loop_
_entity_poly.entity_id
_entity_poly.type
_entity_poly.pdbx_seq_one_letter_code
_entity_poly.pdbx_strand_id
1 'polypeptide(L)'
;MAMQHVDVLIVGAGLSGIGAAYHLQKHCPGKTYAILEGREAIGGTWDLFRYPGIRSDSDMYTLGYSFKPWKAAKAIADGPSILDYVRETAREHDIDRHIRFKHLVKRASWSSETATWTVEAEHDGKPVTLTCRFLHMCSGYYRYSAGYTPDFAGTERFQGRIVHPQHWPEDLDYSGKKVVVIGSGATAVTLVPEMAKTAAHVTMLQRSPTYVVSRPAEDGIANWLRSKLPAMTAYGITRWKNVLFQLFFFNLARKKPEKVKERLLGMVREHLGPDFDVETHFTPRYNPWDQRLCLVPDADLFDSLKSGAASVVTDHIDSFTETGILLKSGKTLDADVVVTATGLQLQLLSGMEVVVDGKVADLSQSMSYKGMMFSDVPNLASVFGYTNASWTLKADLTSEYVCRLLNHMDRTGADYCVPRLDGEVEAAPWLDFSSGYITRSIGHFPKQGTRKPWKVHQNYALDLMTLRMGKVEDGVMQFGRKTGEAAKAKPEKALEPA
;
A
#
# COMPACT_ATOMS: atom_id res chain seq x y z
N MET A 1 -13.32 -17.81 29.31
CA MET A 1 -14.18 -16.88 28.54
C MET A 1 -14.55 -17.57 27.23
N ALA A 2 -15.78 -17.42 26.75
CA ALA A 2 -16.16 -18.00 25.46
C ALA A 2 -15.30 -17.38 24.34
N MET A 3 -14.71 -18.21 23.49
CA MET A 3 -13.91 -17.76 22.35
C MET A 3 -14.83 -17.01 21.37
N GLN A 4 -14.47 -15.78 21.02
CA GLN A 4 -15.34 -14.96 20.18
C GLN A 4 -15.20 -15.37 18.71
N HIS A 5 -16.35 -15.55 18.04
CA HIS A 5 -16.44 -15.94 16.64
C HIS A 5 -17.06 -14.82 15.79
N VAL A 6 -16.56 -14.64 14.58
CA VAL A 6 -17.16 -13.78 13.53
C VAL A 6 -17.09 -14.48 12.17
N ASP A 7 -17.96 -14.15 11.23
CA ASP A 7 -17.87 -14.73 9.89
C ASP A 7 -16.61 -14.26 9.16
N VAL A 8 -16.32 -12.96 9.24
CA VAL A 8 -15.15 -12.33 8.59
C VAL A 8 -14.35 -11.54 9.61
N LEU A 9 -13.07 -11.88 9.77
CA LEU A 9 -12.14 -11.06 10.54
C LEU A 9 -11.29 -10.22 9.58
N ILE A 10 -11.37 -8.91 9.71
CA ILE A 10 -10.52 -7.96 8.98
C ILE A 10 -9.32 -7.63 9.88
N VAL A 11 -8.11 -7.59 9.32
CA VAL A 11 -6.91 -7.16 10.05
C VAL A 11 -6.35 -5.88 9.44
N GLY A 12 -6.36 -4.80 10.21
CA GLY A 12 -5.93 -3.45 9.82
C GLY A 12 -7.09 -2.49 9.60
N ALA A 13 -7.08 -1.33 10.26
CA ALA A 13 -8.06 -0.26 10.16
C ALA A 13 -7.53 0.94 9.33
N GLY A 14 -6.74 0.66 8.28
CA GLY A 14 -6.35 1.64 7.27
C GLY A 14 -7.39 1.80 6.16
N LEU A 15 -7.03 2.51 5.09
CA LEU A 15 -7.87 2.69 3.89
C LEU A 15 -8.53 1.37 3.43
N SER A 16 -7.74 0.30 3.31
CA SER A 16 -8.22 -1.01 2.86
C SER A 16 -9.24 -1.64 3.79
N GLY A 17 -9.02 -1.60 5.11
CA GLY A 17 -9.90 -2.27 6.07
C GLY A 17 -11.26 -1.60 6.20
N ILE A 18 -11.28 -0.26 6.19
CA ILE A 18 -12.52 0.51 6.18
C ILE A 18 -13.28 0.30 4.87
N GLY A 19 -12.59 0.27 3.73
CA GLY A 19 -13.20 -0.07 2.44
C GLY A 19 -13.80 -1.49 2.45
N ALA A 20 -13.05 -2.48 2.94
CA ALA A 20 -13.49 -3.87 3.05
C ALA A 20 -14.74 -4.02 3.92
N ALA A 21 -14.77 -3.36 5.09
CA ALA A 21 -15.92 -3.39 5.99
C ALA A 21 -17.18 -2.78 5.35
N TYR A 22 -17.04 -1.64 4.64
CA TYR A 22 -18.17 -1.06 3.90
C TYR A 22 -18.71 -2.04 2.84
N HIS A 23 -17.82 -2.64 2.05
CA HIS A 23 -18.23 -3.61 1.02
C HIS A 23 -18.92 -4.84 1.64
N LEU A 24 -18.42 -5.34 2.78
CA LEU A 24 -19.08 -6.43 3.52
C LEU A 24 -20.48 -6.03 4.01
N GLN A 25 -20.63 -4.87 4.66
CA GLN A 25 -21.94 -4.37 5.11
C GLN A 25 -22.93 -4.25 3.94
N LYS A 26 -22.45 -3.74 2.79
CA LYS A 26 -23.28 -3.51 1.62
C LYS A 26 -23.66 -4.79 0.86
N HIS A 27 -22.71 -5.71 0.72
CA HIS A 27 -22.86 -6.87 -0.18
C HIS A 27 -23.08 -8.20 0.54
N CYS A 28 -22.79 -8.26 1.84
CA CYS A 28 -22.96 -9.43 2.70
C CYS A 28 -23.65 -9.04 4.03
N PRO A 29 -24.83 -8.37 4.02
CA PRO A 29 -25.42 -7.74 5.21
C PRO A 29 -25.76 -8.70 6.35
N GLY A 30 -25.83 -10.01 6.11
CA GLY A 30 -26.05 -11.03 7.14
C GLY A 30 -24.78 -11.55 7.83
N LYS A 31 -23.59 -11.14 7.38
CA LYS A 31 -22.31 -11.60 7.93
C LYS A 31 -21.87 -10.74 9.11
N THR A 32 -21.47 -11.40 10.19
CA THR A 32 -20.80 -10.74 11.31
C THR A 32 -19.34 -10.46 10.97
N TYR A 33 -18.81 -9.32 11.42
CA TYR A 33 -17.40 -9.01 11.24
C TYR A 33 -16.83 -8.19 12.41
N ALA A 34 -15.51 -8.24 12.53
CA ALA A 34 -14.72 -7.36 13.39
C ALA A 34 -13.44 -6.95 12.66
N ILE A 35 -12.87 -5.80 13.05
CA ILE A 35 -11.58 -5.32 12.57
C ILE A 35 -10.60 -5.33 13.74
N LEU A 36 -9.44 -5.97 13.59
CA LEU A 36 -8.34 -5.86 14.55
C LEU A 36 -7.29 -4.88 14.03
N GLU A 37 -7.00 -3.85 14.81
CA GLU A 37 -5.96 -2.85 14.53
C GLU A 37 -4.89 -2.92 15.62
N GLY A 38 -3.63 -3.10 15.23
CA GLY A 38 -2.52 -3.23 16.18
C GLY A 38 -2.21 -1.91 16.89
N ARG A 39 -2.55 -0.77 16.27
CA ARG A 39 -2.33 0.56 16.82
C ARG A 39 -3.57 1.06 17.57
N GLU A 40 -3.43 2.21 18.21
CA GLU A 40 -4.51 2.86 18.95
C GLU A 40 -5.40 3.77 18.09
N ALA A 41 -5.12 3.85 16.80
CA ALA A 41 -5.75 4.77 15.88
C ALA A 41 -6.06 4.12 14.53
N ILE A 42 -7.17 4.58 13.95
CA ILE A 42 -7.57 4.34 12.57
C ILE A 42 -6.69 5.16 11.61
N GLY A 43 -6.50 4.66 10.38
CA GLY A 43 -5.89 5.43 9.28
C GLY A 43 -4.71 4.75 8.60
N GLY A 44 -4.09 3.76 9.26
CA GLY A 44 -2.92 3.05 8.73
C GLY A 44 -1.77 4.02 8.43
N THR A 45 -1.28 4.02 7.18
CA THR A 45 -0.22 4.93 6.69
C THR A 45 -0.44 6.39 7.07
N TRP A 46 -1.67 6.89 6.96
CA TRP A 46 -1.99 8.31 7.15
C TRP A 46 -1.99 8.75 8.62
N ASP A 47 -2.03 7.81 9.54
CA ASP A 47 -1.81 8.05 10.98
C ASP A 47 -0.39 7.68 11.42
N LEU A 48 0.27 6.75 10.70
CA LEU A 48 1.63 6.26 11.01
C LEU A 48 2.68 7.34 10.77
N PHE A 49 2.68 7.90 9.57
CA PHE A 49 3.69 8.86 9.16
C PHE A 49 3.24 10.27 9.54
N ARG A 50 4.04 10.95 10.36
CA ARG A 50 3.73 12.28 10.92
C ARG A 50 4.73 13.36 10.51
N TYR A 51 5.59 13.07 9.54
CA TYR A 51 6.56 14.04 9.04
C TYR A 51 5.88 15.18 8.27
N PRO A 52 6.45 16.40 8.27
CA PRO A 52 5.81 17.57 7.69
C PRO A 52 5.63 17.41 6.17
N GLY A 53 4.48 17.88 5.68
CA GLY A 53 4.15 17.88 4.26
C GLY A 53 3.64 16.54 3.72
N ILE A 54 3.53 15.49 4.56
CA ILE A 54 3.02 14.18 4.13
C ILE A 54 1.75 14.33 3.28
N ARG A 55 1.75 13.64 2.14
CA ARG A 55 0.71 13.71 1.12
C ARG A 55 0.64 12.43 0.30
N SER A 56 -0.41 12.31 -0.49
CA SER A 56 -0.50 11.27 -1.52
C SER A 56 0.11 11.75 -2.84
N ASP A 57 0.87 10.90 -3.53
CA ASP A 57 1.26 11.11 -4.93
C ASP A 57 0.13 10.75 -5.93
N SER A 58 -0.94 10.13 -5.44
CA SER A 58 -2.15 9.78 -6.17
C SER A 58 -3.25 10.81 -5.91
N ASP A 59 -4.06 11.10 -6.93
CA ASP A 59 -5.23 11.95 -6.78
C ASP A 59 -6.33 11.26 -5.96
N MET A 60 -7.06 12.05 -5.17
CA MET A 60 -8.15 11.54 -4.32
C MET A 60 -9.37 11.05 -5.11
N TYR A 61 -9.46 11.31 -6.42
CA TYR A 61 -10.51 10.70 -7.24
C TYR A 61 -10.23 9.23 -7.55
N THR A 62 -8.97 8.80 -7.53
CA THR A 62 -8.56 7.40 -7.72
C THR A 62 -8.14 6.72 -6.41
N LEU A 63 -7.60 7.47 -5.44
CA LEU A 63 -7.27 6.97 -4.10
C LEU A 63 -8.48 6.95 -3.15
N GLY A 64 -9.45 7.86 -3.32
CA GLY A 64 -10.68 7.81 -2.56
C GLY A 64 -11.49 6.54 -2.84
N TYR A 65 -12.40 6.22 -1.94
CA TYR A 65 -13.34 5.11 -2.09
C TYR A 65 -14.25 5.34 -3.31
N SER A 66 -14.59 4.26 -4.00
CA SER A 66 -15.57 4.31 -5.11
C SER A 66 -16.97 4.75 -4.68
N PHE A 67 -17.30 4.63 -3.39
CA PHE A 67 -18.62 4.91 -2.83
C PHE A 67 -18.72 6.23 -2.04
N LYS A 68 -17.59 6.86 -1.71
CA LYS A 68 -17.56 8.15 -0.98
C LYS A 68 -16.78 9.18 -1.79
N PRO A 69 -17.43 10.21 -2.34
CA PRO A 69 -16.76 11.15 -3.22
C PRO A 69 -15.82 12.05 -2.42
N TRP A 70 -14.64 12.31 -2.98
CA TRP A 70 -13.76 13.37 -2.47
C TRP A 70 -14.34 14.75 -2.81
N LYS A 71 -14.44 15.62 -1.80
CA LYS A 71 -15.11 16.93 -1.91
C LYS A 71 -14.17 18.13 -1.84
N ALA A 72 -12.89 17.96 -1.52
CA ALA A 72 -11.96 19.09 -1.44
C ALA A 72 -11.42 19.45 -2.84
N ALA A 73 -11.08 20.73 -3.05
CA ALA A 73 -10.53 21.23 -4.32
C ALA A 73 -9.16 20.62 -4.66
N LYS A 74 -8.30 20.46 -3.65
CA LYS A 74 -7.02 19.78 -3.76
C LYS A 74 -7.25 18.30 -4.02
N ALA A 75 -6.84 17.83 -5.20
CA ALA A 75 -6.89 16.44 -5.60
C ALA A 75 -5.68 15.67 -5.03
N ILE A 76 -4.52 16.33 -4.97
CA ILE A 76 -3.33 15.87 -4.27
C ILE A 76 -3.47 16.33 -2.82
N ALA A 77 -3.99 15.45 -1.97
CA ALA A 77 -4.34 15.77 -0.59
C ALA A 77 -3.19 15.49 0.39
N ASP A 78 -3.11 16.30 1.43
CA ASP A 78 -2.23 16.07 2.57
C ASP A 78 -2.72 14.89 3.45
N GLY A 79 -1.80 14.36 4.25
CA GLY A 79 -2.05 13.23 5.14
C GLY A 79 -3.20 13.47 6.12
N PRO A 80 -3.27 14.62 6.82
CA PRO A 80 -4.39 14.94 7.72
C PRO A 80 -5.75 14.89 7.02
N SER A 81 -5.88 15.48 5.82
CA SER A 81 -7.15 15.48 5.08
C SER A 81 -7.55 14.07 4.64
N ILE A 82 -6.58 13.21 4.28
CA ILE A 82 -6.86 11.80 3.94
C ILE A 82 -7.25 11.01 5.20
N LEU A 83 -6.57 11.25 6.32
CA LEU A 83 -6.89 10.62 7.60
C LEU A 83 -8.31 10.97 8.06
N ASP A 84 -8.69 12.24 7.95
CA ASP A 84 -10.04 12.70 8.26
C ASP A 84 -11.08 12.08 7.34
N TYR A 85 -10.79 11.97 6.04
CA TYR A 85 -11.66 11.27 5.10
C TYR A 85 -11.89 9.80 5.48
N VAL A 86 -10.85 9.08 5.93
CA VAL A 86 -10.99 7.69 6.40
C VAL A 86 -11.82 7.63 7.69
N ARG A 87 -11.56 8.53 8.65
CA ARG A 87 -12.32 8.63 9.91
C ARG A 87 -13.79 8.96 9.68
N GLU A 88 -14.06 9.93 8.81
CA GLU A 88 -15.41 10.32 8.40
C GLU A 88 -16.14 9.15 7.77
N THR A 89 -15.49 8.43 6.84
CA THR A 89 -16.05 7.23 6.21
C THR A 89 -16.42 6.16 7.24
N ALA A 90 -15.52 5.90 8.19
CA ALA A 90 -15.75 4.89 9.21
C ALA A 90 -16.93 5.25 10.11
N ARG A 91 -17.06 6.51 10.52
CA ARG A 91 -18.19 6.99 11.35
C ARG A 91 -19.51 6.98 10.58
N GLU A 92 -19.52 7.48 9.34
CA GLU A 92 -20.73 7.56 8.51
C GLU A 92 -21.39 6.20 8.24
N HIS A 93 -20.59 5.14 8.19
CA HIS A 93 -21.05 3.77 7.98
C HIS A 93 -20.97 2.92 9.25
N ASP A 94 -20.72 3.58 10.38
CA ASP A 94 -20.55 2.98 11.70
C ASP A 94 -19.62 1.75 11.73
N ILE A 95 -18.54 1.80 10.97
CA ILE A 95 -17.51 0.77 10.92
C ILE A 95 -16.61 0.86 12.16
N ASP A 96 -16.47 2.06 12.74
CA ASP A 96 -15.64 2.34 13.90
C ASP A 96 -16.00 1.51 15.14
N ARG A 97 -17.31 1.26 15.39
CA ARG A 97 -17.78 0.37 16.47
C ARG A 97 -17.38 -1.11 16.29
N HIS A 98 -16.92 -1.52 15.11
CA HIS A 98 -16.43 -2.87 14.84
C HIS A 98 -14.90 -2.99 14.96
N ILE A 99 -14.20 -1.89 15.22
CA ILE A 99 -12.74 -1.85 15.34
C ILE A 99 -12.31 -2.15 16.78
N ARG A 100 -11.32 -3.02 16.92
CA ARG A 100 -10.60 -3.27 18.16
C ARG A 100 -9.17 -2.82 18.01
N PHE A 101 -8.89 -1.71 18.66
CA PHE A 101 -7.57 -1.12 18.71
C PHE A 101 -6.65 -1.90 19.65
N LYS A 102 -5.34 -1.69 19.49
CA LYS A 102 -4.30 -2.36 20.30
C LYS A 102 -4.43 -3.89 20.25
N HIS A 103 -4.87 -4.46 19.14
CA HIS A 103 -4.94 -5.91 18.89
C HIS A 103 -3.96 -6.27 17.78
N LEU A 104 -2.73 -6.59 18.16
CA LEU A 104 -1.69 -6.96 17.21
C LEU A 104 -1.78 -8.45 16.90
N VAL A 105 -2.26 -8.81 15.70
CA VAL A 105 -2.34 -10.21 15.27
C VAL A 105 -0.92 -10.78 15.07
N LYS A 106 -0.65 -11.93 15.69
CA LYS A 106 0.65 -12.61 15.66
C LYS A 106 0.61 -13.88 14.84
N ARG A 107 -0.51 -14.61 14.89
CA ARG A 107 -0.64 -15.93 14.26
C ARG A 107 -2.09 -16.20 13.86
N ALA A 108 -2.28 -16.90 12.75
CA ALA A 108 -3.57 -17.44 12.35
C ALA A 108 -3.40 -18.92 11.94
N SER A 109 -4.21 -19.79 12.54
CA SER A 109 -4.17 -21.24 12.33
C SER A 109 -5.49 -21.73 11.74
N TRP A 110 -5.44 -22.24 10.52
CA TRP A 110 -6.57 -22.86 9.83
C TRP A 110 -6.73 -24.31 10.25
N SER A 111 -7.99 -24.71 10.47
CA SER A 111 -8.41 -26.10 10.68
C SER A 111 -9.41 -26.49 9.59
N SER A 112 -9.03 -27.44 8.75
CA SER A 112 -9.92 -28.05 7.75
C SER A 112 -11.05 -28.88 8.37
N GLU A 113 -10.86 -29.37 9.61
CA GLU A 113 -11.87 -30.09 10.38
C GLU A 113 -13.08 -29.22 10.72
N THR A 114 -12.81 -27.98 11.15
CA THR A 114 -13.85 -27.01 11.54
C THR A 114 -14.17 -26.00 10.43
N ALA A 115 -13.34 -25.94 9.39
CA ALA A 115 -13.34 -24.91 8.35
C ALA A 115 -13.28 -23.48 8.93
N THR A 116 -12.43 -23.27 9.94
CA THR A 116 -12.23 -21.97 10.57
C THR A 116 -10.77 -21.64 10.81
N TRP A 117 -10.49 -20.33 10.87
CA TRP A 117 -9.25 -19.77 11.38
C TRP A 117 -9.38 -19.54 12.89
N THR A 118 -8.36 -19.94 13.64
CA THR A 118 -8.10 -19.46 15.00
C THR A 118 -7.02 -18.39 14.94
N VAL A 119 -7.33 -17.18 15.39
CA VAL A 119 -6.47 -16.01 15.29
C VAL A 119 -6.00 -15.60 16.67
N GLU A 120 -4.68 -15.62 16.85
CA GLU A 120 -3.98 -15.23 18.08
C GLU A 120 -3.45 -13.80 17.91
N ALA A 121 -3.93 -12.91 18.76
CA ALA A 121 -3.51 -11.52 18.83
C ALA A 121 -2.96 -11.19 20.22
N GLU A 122 -2.18 -10.12 20.30
CA GLU A 122 -1.75 -9.52 21.55
C GLU A 122 -2.56 -8.25 21.81
N HIS A 123 -3.10 -8.12 23.02
CA HIS A 123 -3.77 -6.92 23.51
C HIS A 123 -3.25 -6.57 24.90
N ASP A 124 -2.65 -5.38 25.03
CA ASP A 124 -2.01 -4.91 26.26
C ASP A 124 -1.05 -5.95 26.88
N GLY A 125 -0.22 -6.56 26.02
CA GLY A 125 0.75 -7.60 26.40
C GLY A 125 0.16 -8.97 26.75
N LYS A 126 -1.15 -9.16 26.59
CA LYS A 126 -1.84 -10.42 26.89
C LYS A 126 -2.31 -11.10 25.60
N PRO A 127 -2.23 -12.44 25.53
CA PRO A 127 -2.79 -13.17 24.39
C PRO A 127 -4.32 -13.10 24.40
N VAL A 128 -4.90 -12.84 23.24
CA VAL A 128 -6.34 -12.86 22.96
C VAL A 128 -6.58 -13.73 21.74
N THR A 129 -7.60 -14.59 21.80
CA THR A 129 -7.94 -15.51 20.71
C THR A 129 -9.34 -15.25 20.19
N LEU A 130 -9.46 -15.20 18.87
CA LEU A 130 -10.72 -15.12 18.14
C LEU A 130 -10.78 -16.25 17.10
N THR A 131 -11.97 -16.57 16.62
CA THR A 131 -12.14 -17.43 15.45
C THR A 131 -12.91 -16.74 14.35
N CYS A 132 -12.64 -17.12 13.11
CA CYS A 132 -13.43 -16.66 11.98
C CYS A 132 -13.50 -17.67 10.84
N ARG A 133 -14.54 -17.57 10.01
CA ARG A 133 -14.65 -18.39 8.80
C ARG A 133 -13.72 -17.90 7.69
N PHE A 134 -13.60 -16.58 7.54
CA PHE A 134 -12.78 -15.94 6.51
C PHE A 134 -11.87 -14.85 7.10
N LEU A 135 -10.60 -14.85 6.70
CA LEU A 135 -9.61 -13.87 7.15
C LEU A 135 -9.30 -12.89 6.02
N HIS A 136 -9.58 -11.61 6.23
CA HIS A 136 -9.34 -10.56 5.26
C HIS A 136 -8.22 -9.60 5.72
N MET A 137 -7.02 -9.83 5.22
CA MET A 137 -5.81 -9.08 5.58
C MET A 137 -5.78 -7.73 4.86
N CYS A 138 -5.93 -6.66 5.62
CA CYS A 138 -5.94 -5.26 5.19
C CYS A 138 -4.82 -4.44 5.85
N SER A 139 -3.78 -5.10 6.37
CA SER A 139 -2.69 -4.51 7.16
C SER A 139 -1.65 -3.75 6.33
N GLY A 140 -1.81 -3.71 5.01
CA GLY A 140 -0.83 -3.13 4.10
C GLY A 140 0.42 -4.01 3.98
N TYR A 141 1.55 -3.38 3.66
CA TYR A 141 2.78 -4.10 3.31
C TYR A 141 4.03 -3.48 3.94
N TYR A 142 3.87 -2.54 4.87
CA TYR A 142 4.98 -1.94 5.62
C TYR A 142 5.13 -2.59 6.98
N ARG A 143 6.37 -2.79 7.42
CA ARG A 143 6.67 -3.03 8.83
C ARG A 143 6.45 -1.74 9.59
N TYR A 144 5.48 -1.71 10.50
CA TYR A 144 5.17 -0.49 11.27
C TYR A 144 6.19 -0.20 12.37
N SER A 145 6.82 -1.22 12.94
CA SER A 145 7.78 -1.07 14.04
C SER A 145 9.13 -0.49 13.64
N ALA A 146 9.50 -0.55 12.35
CA ALA A 146 10.76 -0.02 11.86
C ALA A 146 10.75 0.20 10.35
N GLY A 147 11.36 1.31 9.91
CA GLY A 147 11.73 1.55 8.52
C GLY A 147 13.12 1.01 8.19
N TYR A 148 13.55 1.16 6.94
CA TYR A 148 14.89 0.74 6.54
C TYR A 148 15.89 1.87 6.74
N THR A 149 16.81 1.69 7.69
CA THR A 149 17.96 2.58 7.90
C THR A 149 19.23 1.81 7.57
N PRO A 150 20.01 2.20 6.54
CA PRO A 150 21.34 1.65 6.31
C PRO A 150 22.27 1.96 7.48
N ASP A 151 23.25 1.09 7.68
CA ASP A 151 24.37 1.43 8.57
C ASP A 151 25.23 2.51 7.91
N PHE A 152 25.36 3.65 8.60
CA PHE A 152 26.25 4.73 8.20
C PHE A 152 27.40 4.83 9.21
N ALA A 153 28.63 4.77 8.71
CA ALA A 153 29.83 4.88 9.56
C ALA A 153 29.88 6.25 10.25
N GLY A 154 30.25 6.29 11.53
CA GLY A 154 30.48 7.53 12.28
C GLY A 154 29.22 8.19 12.83
N THR A 155 28.05 7.56 12.74
CA THR A 155 26.77 8.14 13.22
C THR A 155 26.79 8.43 14.72
N GLU A 156 27.55 7.65 15.48
CA GLU A 156 27.79 7.83 16.92
C GLU A 156 28.55 9.11 17.28
N ARG A 157 29.26 9.72 16.32
CA ARG A 157 30.03 10.95 16.52
C ARG A 157 29.23 12.22 16.22
N PHE A 158 28.15 12.09 15.44
CA PHE A 158 27.36 13.23 15.00
C PHE A 158 26.67 13.91 16.19
N GLN A 159 26.94 15.21 16.37
CA GLN A 159 26.44 15.97 17.53
C GLN A 159 25.03 16.52 17.31
N GLY A 160 24.54 16.50 16.07
CA GLY A 160 23.18 16.90 15.71
C GLY A 160 22.14 15.79 15.93
N ARG A 161 20.92 16.02 15.42
CA ARG A 161 19.81 15.06 15.56
C ARG A 161 19.61 14.23 14.30
N ILE A 162 19.63 12.90 14.43
CA ILE A 162 19.26 11.97 13.35
C ILE A 162 17.79 11.57 13.51
N VAL A 163 17.01 11.71 12.45
CA VAL A 163 15.57 11.46 12.47
C VAL A 163 15.17 10.55 11.31
N HIS A 164 14.41 9.50 11.60
CA HIS A 164 13.83 8.66 10.55
C HIS A 164 12.35 9.03 10.32
N PRO A 165 11.89 9.31 9.08
CA PRO A 165 10.54 9.82 8.82
C PRO A 165 9.38 8.96 9.33
N GLN A 166 9.57 7.64 9.44
CA GLN A 166 8.55 6.74 9.99
C GLN A 166 8.22 6.98 11.46
N HIS A 167 9.18 7.49 12.24
CA HIS A 167 9.00 7.81 13.66
C HIS A 167 9.36 9.28 13.88
N TRP A 168 8.66 10.16 13.19
CA TRP A 168 8.90 11.59 13.25
C TRP A 168 8.65 12.14 14.67
N PRO A 169 9.62 12.79 15.32
CA PRO A 169 9.43 13.39 16.63
C PRO A 169 8.51 14.60 16.57
N GLU A 170 7.52 14.67 17.46
CA GLU A 170 6.56 15.77 17.53
C GLU A 170 7.22 17.10 17.99
N ASP A 171 8.34 17.00 18.70
CA ASP A 171 9.09 18.12 19.28
C ASP A 171 10.24 18.63 18.40
N LEU A 172 10.38 18.12 17.16
CA LEU A 172 11.49 18.49 16.30
C LEU A 172 11.32 19.90 15.73
N ASP A 173 12.03 20.87 16.30
CA ASP A 173 12.22 22.19 15.69
C ASP A 173 13.51 22.24 14.85
N TYR A 174 13.33 22.53 13.56
CA TYR A 174 14.40 22.69 12.57
C TYR A 174 14.47 24.12 12.01
N SER A 175 13.75 25.08 12.61
CA SER A 175 13.76 26.47 12.19
C SER A 175 15.17 27.08 12.31
N GLY A 176 15.64 27.73 11.25
CA GLY A 176 16.99 28.31 11.20
C GLY A 176 18.14 27.30 11.22
N LYS A 177 17.86 25.99 11.10
CA LYS A 177 18.88 24.94 11.11
C LYS A 177 19.31 24.52 9.71
N LYS A 178 20.52 23.96 9.59
CA LYS A 178 20.97 23.23 8.40
C LYS A 178 20.46 21.79 8.47
N VAL A 179 19.73 21.37 7.44
CA VAL A 179 19.13 20.03 7.38
C VAL A 179 19.68 19.26 6.20
N VAL A 180 20.09 18.00 6.40
CA VAL A 180 20.39 17.07 5.29
C VAL A 180 19.33 15.99 5.25
N VAL A 181 18.61 15.88 4.14
CA VAL A 181 17.63 14.81 3.87
C VAL A 181 18.27 13.76 2.98
N ILE A 182 18.52 12.57 3.51
CA ILE A 182 19.14 11.45 2.80
C ILE A 182 18.06 10.66 2.08
N GLY A 183 18.01 10.77 0.75
CA GLY A 183 17.08 10.05 -0.12
C GLY A 183 16.60 10.90 -1.30
N SER A 184 16.01 10.22 -2.29
CA SER A 184 15.41 10.85 -3.48
C SER A 184 14.01 10.31 -3.80
N GLY A 185 13.43 9.51 -2.91
CA GLY A 185 12.07 9.00 -3.06
C GLY A 185 11.01 10.01 -2.64
N ALA A 186 9.73 9.61 -2.72
CA ALA A 186 8.58 10.45 -2.42
C ALA A 186 8.68 11.15 -1.05
N THR A 187 9.19 10.47 -0.02
CA THR A 187 9.40 11.06 1.31
C THR A 187 10.37 12.24 1.28
N ALA A 188 11.50 12.13 0.56
CA ALA A 188 12.47 13.22 0.44
C ALA A 188 11.91 14.39 -0.39
N VAL A 189 11.27 14.09 -1.53
CA VAL A 189 10.60 15.07 -2.40
C VAL A 189 9.47 15.82 -1.67
N THR A 190 8.91 15.22 -0.63
CA THR A 190 7.91 15.85 0.24
C THR A 190 8.55 16.71 1.32
N LEU A 191 9.54 16.16 2.04
CA LEU A 191 10.19 16.82 3.16
C LEU A 191 10.98 18.07 2.76
N VAL A 192 11.74 17.99 1.67
CA VAL A 192 12.68 19.05 1.28
C VAL A 192 11.98 20.41 1.12
N PRO A 193 10.94 20.56 0.28
CA PRO A 193 10.26 21.85 0.14
C PRO A 193 9.53 22.27 1.41
N GLU A 194 8.99 21.33 2.20
CA GLU A 194 8.28 21.67 3.42
C GLU A 194 9.22 22.17 4.52
N MET A 195 10.37 21.54 4.69
CA MET A 195 11.37 21.95 5.66
C MET A 195 12.07 23.25 5.25
N ALA A 196 12.26 23.47 3.94
CA ALA A 196 12.90 24.68 3.41
C ALA A 196 12.11 25.97 3.69
N LYS A 197 10.85 25.88 4.11
CA LYS A 197 10.04 27.05 4.52
C LYS A 197 10.59 27.74 5.77
N THR A 198 11.23 27.00 6.68
CA THR A 198 11.69 27.55 7.98
C THR A 198 13.13 27.19 8.33
N ALA A 199 13.70 26.13 7.76
CA ALA A 199 15.13 25.80 7.91
C ALA A 199 16.02 26.91 7.33
N ALA A 200 17.25 27.04 7.84
CA ALA A 200 18.22 27.96 7.25
C ALA A 200 18.69 27.47 5.87
N HIS A 201 18.84 26.15 5.70
CA HIS A 201 19.14 25.52 4.42
C HIS A 201 18.78 24.03 4.46
N VAL A 202 18.23 23.49 3.38
CA VAL A 202 17.96 22.04 3.24
C VAL A 202 18.76 21.44 2.09
N THR A 203 19.58 20.43 2.36
CA THR A 203 20.28 19.66 1.33
C THR A 203 19.61 18.30 1.11
N MET A 204 19.09 18.04 -0.08
CA MET A 204 18.67 16.71 -0.51
C MET A 204 19.91 15.92 -0.95
N LEU A 205 20.37 14.98 -0.13
CA LEU A 205 21.49 14.10 -0.45
C LEU A 205 20.96 12.79 -1.05
N GLN A 206 21.32 12.52 -2.30
CA GLN A 206 20.87 11.33 -3.01
C GLN A 206 22.03 10.53 -3.58
N ARG A 207 21.91 9.20 -3.53
CA ARG A 207 22.85 8.30 -4.21
C ARG A 207 22.54 8.14 -5.69
N SER A 208 21.25 8.11 -6.02
CA SER A 208 20.76 7.90 -7.38
C SER A 208 19.54 8.79 -7.60
N PRO A 209 19.49 9.56 -8.69
CA PRO A 209 18.32 10.34 -9.05
C PRO A 209 17.06 9.49 -9.23
N THR A 210 15.91 10.12 -8.97
CA THR A 210 14.59 9.57 -9.24
C THR A 210 13.86 10.51 -10.20
N TYR A 211 13.05 9.95 -11.10
CA TYR A 211 12.21 10.79 -11.97
C TYR A 211 11.16 11.54 -11.15
N VAL A 212 11.10 12.85 -11.35
CA VAL A 212 10.13 13.76 -10.76
C VAL A 212 9.21 14.33 -11.85
N VAL A 213 7.96 14.57 -11.49
CA VAL A 213 6.99 15.25 -12.37
C VAL A 213 6.26 16.31 -11.56
N SER A 214 6.19 17.54 -12.07
CA SER A 214 5.35 18.58 -11.48
C SER A 214 3.96 18.55 -12.08
N ARG A 215 2.95 18.65 -11.22
CA ARG A 215 1.55 18.87 -11.62
C ARG A 215 0.83 19.75 -10.58
N PRO A 216 -0.23 20.46 -10.99
CA PRO A 216 -1.07 21.19 -10.05
C PRO A 216 -1.66 20.28 -8.98
N ALA A 217 -1.72 20.76 -7.73
CA ALA A 217 -2.39 20.04 -6.64
C ALA A 217 -3.92 19.96 -6.83
N GLU A 218 -4.50 20.93 -7.53
CA GLU A 218 -5.91 20.97 -7.90
C GLU A 218 -6.17 20.47 -9.31
N ASP A 219 -7.23 19.68 -9.50
CA ASP A 219 -7.69 19.26 -10.82
C ASP A 219 -8.80 20.22 -11.29
N GLY A 220 -8.43 21.19 -12.14
CA GLY A 220 -9.37 22.20 -12.64
C GLY A 220 -10.58 21.63 -13.38
N ILE A 221 -10.39 20.52 -14.12
CA ILE A 221 -11.51 19.82 -14.80
C ILE A 221 -12.43 19.21 -13.75
N ALA A 222 -11.87 18.58 -12.72
CA ALA A 222 -12.66 17.98 -11.65
C ALA A 222 -13.43 19.03 -10.84
N ASN A 223 -12.79 20.16 -10.51
CA ASN A 223 -13.43 21.26 -9.79
C ASN A 223 -14.55 21.90 -10.62
N TRP A 224 -14.36 22.03 -11.94
CA TRP A 224 -15.42 22.45 -12.85
C TRP A 224 -16.58 21.44 -12.88
N LEU A 225 -16.30 20.14 -13.07
CA LEU A 225 -17.34 19.09 -13.07
C LEU A 225 -18.13 19.07 -11.76
N ARG A 226 -17.46 19.21 -10.62
CA ARG A 226 -18.08 19.29 -9.30
C ARG A 226 -19.01 20.49 -9.14
N SER A 227 -18.71 21.61 -9.80
CA SER A 227 -19.57 22.80 -9.76
C SER A 227 -20.84 22.67 -10.62
N LYS A 228 -20.89 21.68 -11.52
CA LYS A 228 -21.96 21.54 -12.54
C LYS A 228 -22.80 20.28 -12.40
N LEU A 229 -22.27 19.21 -11.79
CA LEU A 229 -22.90 17.90 -11.74
C LEU A 229 -23.09 17.42 -10.29
N PRO A 230 -24.03 16.48 -10.04
CA PRO A 230 -24.14 15.81 -8.75
C PRO A 230 -22.81 15.17 -8.33
N ALA A 231 -22.51 15.17 -7.03
CA ALA A 231 -21.20 14.81 -6.49
C ALA A 231 -20.66 13.46 -6.99
N MET A 232 -21.50 12.41 -6.95
CA MET A 232 -21.10 11.07 -7.41
C MET A 232 -20.90 10.98 -8.93
N THR A 233 -21.68 11.72 -9.70
CA THR A 233 -21.53 11.79 -11.17
C THR A 233 -20.22 12.49 -11.54
N ALA A 234 -19.94 13.65 -10.95
CA ALA A 234 -18.68 14.38 -11.15
C ALA A 234 -17.47 13.53 -10.72
N TYR A 235 -17.58 12.85 -9.59
CA TYR A 235 -16.55 11.97 -9.05
C TYR A 235 -16.28 10.78 -9.98
N GLY A 236 -17.33 10.10 -10.46
CA GLY A 236 -17.21 8.96 -11.38
C GLY A 236 -16.55 9.33 -12.70
N ILE A 237 -16.93 10.46 -13.31
CA ILE A 237 -16.32 10.96 -14.56
C ILE A 237 -14.85 11.29 -14.33
N THR A 238 -14.53 12.04 -13.27
CA THR A 238 -13.15 12.42 -12.94
C THR A 238 -12.27 11.19 -12.65
N ARG A 239 -12.79 10.24 -11.88
CA ARG A 239 -12.09 8.99 -11.56
C ARG A 239 -11.71 8.22 -12.83
N TRP A 240 -12.65 8.05 -13.76
CA TRP A 240 -12.37 7.37 -15.03
C TRP A 240 -11.42 8.14 -15.93
N LYS A 241 -11.54 9.48 -16.01
CA LYS A 241 -10.57 10.34 -16.70
C LYS A 241 -9.15 10.07 -16.18
N ASN A 242 -8.97 10.08 -14.86
CA ASN A 242 -7.66 9.93 -14.22
C ASN A 242 -7.09 8.50 -14.39
N VAL A 243 -7.94 7.48 -14.23
CA VAL A 243 -7.58 6.07 -14.52
C VAL A 243 -7.10 5.91 -15.97
N LEU A 244 -7.86 6.42 -16.95
CA LEU A 244 -7.52 6.30 -18.37
C LEU A 244 -6.24 7.06 -18.70
N PHE A 245 -6.06 8.26 -18.14
CA PHE A 245 -4.85 9.06 -18.30
C PHE A 245 -3.62 8.33 -17.74
N GLN A 246 -3.73 7.74 -16.54
CA GLN A 246 -2.65 6.98 -15.92
C GLN A 246 -2.29 5.73 -16.73
N LEU A 247 -3.29 4.98 -17.21
CA LEU A 247 -3.08 3.82 -18.09
C LEU A 247 -2.40 4.23 -19.39
N PHE A 248 -2.83 5.33 -20.01
CA PHE A 248 -2.20 5.87 -21.21
C PHE A 248 -0.73 6.23 -20.97
N PHE A 249 -0.46 6.99 -19.90
CA PHE A 249 0.89 7.45 -19.57
C PHE A 249 1.83 6.28 -19.23
N PHE A 250 1.38 5.31 -18.43
CA PHE A 250 2.15 4.10 -18.13
C PHE A 250 2.47 3.30 -19.39
N ASN A 251 1.47 3.07 -20.26
CA ASN A 251 1.68 2.36 -21.52
C ASN A 251 2.64 3.09 -22.46
N LEU A 252 2.57 4.43 -22.50
CA LEU A 252 3.50 5.24 -23.28
C LEU A 252 4.94 5.11 -22.76
N ALA A 253 5.12 5.15 -21.44
CA ALA A 253 6.42 4.96 -20.79
C ALA A 253 7.02 3.57 -21.08
N ARG A 254 6.20 2.51 -21.06
CA ARG A 254 6.66 1.15 -21.40
C ARG A 254 6.98 0.98 -22.88
N LYS A 255 6.22 1.62 -23.78
CA LYS A 255 6.40 1.47 -25.25
C LYS A 255 7.48 2.39 -25.83
N LYS A 256 7.68 3.58 -25.25
CA LYS A 256 8.60 4.62 -25.74
C LYS A 256 9.38 5.26 -24.58
N PRO A 257 10.17 4.46 -23.82
CA PRO A 257 10.81 4.94 -22.58
C PRO A 257 11.71 6.15 -22.80
N GLU A 258 12.53 6.16 -23.86
CA GLU A 258 13.44 7.28 -24.17
C GLU A 258 12.69 8.61 -24.39
N LYS A 259 11.56 8.58 -25.10
CA LYS A 259 10.76 9.80 -25.34
C LYS A 259 10.12 10.32 -24.06
N VAL A 260 9.68 9.41 -23.18
CA VAL A 260 9.11 9.81 -21.90
C VAL A 260 10.20 10.36 -20.96
N LYS A 261 11.38 9.75 -20.95
CA LYS A 261 12.55 10.25 -20.23
C LYS A 261 12.91 11.66 -20.69
N GLU A 262 13.08 11.88 -21.99
CA GLU A 262 13.39 13.19 -22.56
C GLU A 262 12.36 14.25 -22.15
N ARG A 263 11.07 13.92 -22.23
CA ARG A 263 9.98 14.81 -21.81
C ARG A 263 10.03 15.15 -20.32
N LEU A 264 10.24 14.15 -19.45
CA LEU A 264 10.31 14.36 -18.01
C LEU A 264 11.49 15.27 -17.64
N LEU A 265 12.67 15.03 -18.22
CA LEU A 265 13.84 15.88 -18.03
C LEU A 265 13.63 17.28 -18.61
N GLY A 266 12.96 17.39 -19.76
CA GLY A 266 12.55 18.67 -20.35
C GLY A 266 11.73 19.52 -19.39
N MET A 267 10.70 18.92 -18.77
CA MET A 267 9.88 19.61 -17.76
C MET A 267 10.70 20.07 -16.55
N VAL A 268 11.68 19.27 -16.09
CA VAL A 268 12.58 19.68 -15.00
C VAL A 268 13.43 20.88 -15.41
N ARG A 269 13.98 20.88 -16.63
CA ARG A 269 14.76 22.02 -17.16
C ARG A 269 13.90 23.28 -17.31
N GLU A 270 12.65 23.14 -17.76
CA GLU A 270 11.69 24.26 -17.82
C GLU A 270 11.45 24.89 -16.44
N HIS A 271 11.38 24.06 -15.38
CA HIS A 271 11.17 24.56 -14.03
C HIS A 271 12.40 25.18 -13.37
N LEU A 272 13.60 24.62 -13.61
CA LEU A 272 14.84 25.02 -12.93
C LEU A 272 15.69 26.02 -13.73
N GLY A 273 15.46 26.16 -15.03
CA GLY A 273 16.25 27.00 -15.92
C GLY A 273 17.50 26.31 -16.48
N PRO A 274 18.23 26.98 -17.39
CA PRO A 274 19.34 26.39 -18.14
C PRO A 274 20.62 26.16 -17.31
N ASP A 275 20.81 26.91 -16.22
CA ASP A 275 22.04 26.89 -15.43
C ASP A 275 22.08 25.77 -14.37
N PHE A 276 20.94 25.10 -14.12
CA PHE A 276 20.87 24.03 -13.14
C PHE A 276 21.37 22.70 -13.73
N ASP A 277 22.22 21.98 -12.99
CA ASP A 277 22.73 20.66 -13.39
C ASP A 277 21.66 19.57 -13.25
N VAL A 278 20.74 19.53 -14.22
CA VAL A 278 19.68 18.52 -14.31
C VAL A 278 20.24 17.14 -14.60
N GLU A 279 21.35 17.04 -15.35
CA GLU A 279 21.92 15.74 -15.73
C GLU A 279 22.45 14.98 -14.51
N THR A 280 23.15 15.65 -13.61
CA THR A 280 23.66 15.02 -12.39
C THR A 280 22.56 14.74 -11.37
N HIS A 281 21.57 15.63 -11.24
CA HIS A 281 20.63 15.60 -10.11
C HIS A 281 19.26 15.00 -10.43
N PHE A 282 18.87 14.89 -11.69
CA PHE A 282 17.53 14.45 -12.07
C PHE A 282 17.48 13.43 -13.20
N THR A 283 18.61 12.91 -13.69
CA THR A 283 18.68 11.84 -14.71
C THR A 283 18.94 10.47 -14.07
N PRO A 284 17.91 9.61 -13.88
CA PRO A 284 18.10 8.27 -13.34
C PRO A 284 18.69 7.32 -14.38
N ARG A 285 19.28 6.22 -13.90
CA ARG A 285 19.87 5.15 -14.74
C ARG A 285 18.87 4.08 -15.21
N TYR A 286 17.59 4.22 -14.85
CA TYR A 286 16.51 3.29 -15.17
C TYR A 286 15.44 3.97 -16.04
N ASN A 287 14.52 3.22 -16.64
CA ASN A 287 13.46 3.79 -17.48
C ASN A 287 12.28 4.28 -16.65
N PRO A 288 11.53 5.31 -17.09
CA PRO A 288 10.32 5.74 -16.41
C PRO A 288 9.38 4.55 -16.13
N TRP A 289 8.90 4.45 -14.88
CA TRP A 289 8.07 3.35 -14.35
C TRP A 289 8.76 1.99 -14.10
N ASP A 290 10.07 1.82 -14.33
CA ASP A 290 10.81 0.69 -13.71
C ASP A 290 10.92 0.88 -12.17
N GLN A 291 10.74 2.12 -11.74
CA GLN A 291 10.48 2.56 -10.37
C GLN A 291 9.39 3.63 -10.38
N ARG A 292 8.72 3.82 -9.24
CA ARG A 292 7.63 4.80 -9.12
C ARG A 292 8.17 6.22 -9.30
N LEU A 293 7.44 7.03 -10.08
CA LEU A 293 7.74 8.45 -10.25
C LEU A 293 7.33 9.23 -9.00
N CYS A 294 8.05 10.29 -8.67
CA CYS A 294 7.69 11.20 -7.57
C CYS A 294 6.90 12.39 -8.10
N LEU A 295 5.84 12.78 -7.40
CA LEU A 295 5.01 13.93 -7.75
C LEU A 295 5.44 15.17 -6.94
N VAL A 296 5.66 16.28 -7.65
CA VAL A 296 5.97 17.60 -7.10
C VAL A 296 4.73 18.49 -7.28
N PRO A 297 3.87 18.66 -6.27
CA PRO A 297 2.70 19.52 -6.40
C PRO A 297 3.12 20.97 -6.53
N ASP A 298 2.50 21.68 -7.48
CA ASP A 298 2.65 23.14 -7.65
C ASP A 298 4.12 23.60 -7.79
N ALA A 299 5.01 22.72 -8.29
CA ALA A 299 6.45 22.96 -8.43
C ALA A 299 7.20 23.30 -7.12
N ASP A 300 6.65 22.95 -5.94
CA ASP A 300 7.18 23.30 -4.62
C ASP A 300 8.68 23.00 -4.42
N LEU A 301 9.13 21.81 -4.83
CA LEU A 301 10.55 21.42 -4.78
C LEU A 301 11.40 22.31 -5.70
N PHE A 302 10.95 22.57 -6.92
CA PHE A 302 11.73 23.34 -7.89
C PHE A 302 11.84 24.81 -7.49
N ASP A 303 10.81 25.37 -6.88
CA ASP A 303 10.84 26.75 -6.36
C ASP A 303 11.78 26.86 -5.14
N SER A 304 11.82 25.83 -4.29
CA SER A 304 12.80 25.75 -3.19
C SER A 304 14.24 25.68 -3.69
N LEU A 305 14.49 24.97 -4.79
CA LEU A 305 15.82 24.88 -5.40
C LEU A 305 16.23 26.18 -6.10
N LYS A 306 15.33 26.82 -6.86
CA LYS A 306 15.60 28.11 -7.53
C LYS A 306 15.86 29.26 -6.57
N SER A 307 15.13 29.31 -5.45
CA SER A 307 15.32 30.34 -4.44
C SER A 307 16.60 30.18 -3.64
N GLY A 308 17.26 29.02 -3.73
CA GLY A 308 18.46 28.69 -2.96
C GLY A 308 18.18 28.23 -1.52
N ALA A 309 16.91 28.16 -1.10
CA ALA A 309 16.52 27.63 0.22
C ALA A 309 16.82 26.14 0.37
N ALA A 310 16.91 25.42 -0.76
CA ALA A 310 17.34 24.04 -0.82
C ALA A 310 18.39 23.81 -1.91
N SER A 311 19.17 22.74 -1.75
CA SER A 311 20.10 22.24 -2.77
C SER A 311 19.97 20.72 -2.94
N VAL A 312 20.43 20.21 -4.08
CA VAL A 312 20.54 18.77 -4.33
C VAL A 312 22.00 18.39 -4.46
N VAL A 313 22.39 17.28 -3.84
CA VAL A 313 23.73 16.69 -3.97
C VAL A 313 23.58 15.24 -4.37
N THR A 314 24.12 14.86 -5.53
CA THR A 314 24.19 13.47 -5.97
C THR A 314 25.57 12.92 -5.64
N ASP A 315 25.68 12.13 -4.57
CA ASP A 315 26.94 11.55 -4.12
C ASP A 315 26.73 10.36 -3.17
N HIS A 316 27.82 9.76 -2.69
CA HIS A 316 27.83 8.68 -1.72
C HIS A 316 28.37 9.19 -0.38
N ILE A 317 27.71 8.78 0.69
CA ILE A 317 28.19 9.00 2.05
C ILE A 317 29.45 8.16 2.26
N ASP A 318 30.50 8.80 2.79
CA ASP A 318 31.67 8.11 3.32
C ASP A 318 31.49 7.82 4.81
N SER A 319 31.35 8.89 5.62
CA SER A 319 31.07 8.80 7.05
C SER A 319 30.39 10.05 7.59
N PHE A 320 29.72 9.92 8.73
CA PHE A 320 29.25 11.06 9.53
C PHE A 320 30.42 11.64 10.30
N THR A 321 30.47 12.97 10.37
CA THR A 321 31.42 13.74 11.19
C THR A 321 30.68 14.34 12.39
N GLU A 322 31.39 15.04 13.27
CA GLU A 322 30.82 15.70 14.43
C GLU A 322 29.76 16.75 14.03
N THR A 323 29.94 17.41 12.89
CA THR A 323 29.12 18.55 12.42
C THR A 323 28.31 18.27 11.16
N GLY A 324 28.36 17.06 10.61
CA GLY A 324 27.71 16.78 9.33
C GLY A 324 28.07 15.43 8.70
N ILE A 325 28.19 15.45 7.36
CA ILE A 325 28.42 14.25 6.54
C ILE A 325 29.59 14.49 5.59
N LEU A 326 30.60 13.63 5.66
CA LEU A 326 31.67 13.54 4.66
C LEU A 326 31.20 12.65 3.50
N LEU A 327 31.31 13.18 2.28
CA LEU A 327 31.00 12.47 1.05
C LEU A 327 32.26 11.85 0.46
N LYS A 328 32.09 10.81 -0.36
CA LYS A 328 33.21 10.14 -1.05
C LYS A 328 33.95 11.03 -2.04
N SER A 329 33.33 12.11 -2.51
CA SER A 329 34.00 13.15 -3.29
C SER A 329 34.99 14.00 -2.47
N GLY A 330 35.00 13.88 -1.14
CA GLY A 330 35.75 14.73 -0.23
C GLY A 330 35.00 15.99 0.21
N LYS A 331 33.82 16.28 -0.36
CA LYS A 331 32.96 17.37 0.10
C LYS A 331 32.33 17.04 1.45
N THR A 332 32.19 18.03 2.32
CA THR A 332 31.45 17.91 3.58
C THR A 332 30.13 18.67 3.49
N LEU A 333 29.06 18.09 4.03
CA LEU A 333 27.76 18.72 4.20
C LEU A 333 27.51 18.96 5.69
N ASP A 334 27.52 20.23 6.13
CA ASP A 334 27.14 20.59 7.49
C ASP A 334 25.66 20.29 7.75
N ALA A 335 25.35 19.78 8.93
CA ALA A 335 23.98 19.49 9.34
C ALA A 335 23.81 19.62 10.85
N ASP A 336 22.74 20.30 11.28
CA ASP A 336 22.25 20.22 12.66
C ASP A 336 21.23 19.08 12.81
N VAL A 337 20.54 18.75 11.71
CA VAL A 337 19.55 17.67 11.62
C VAL A 337 19.80 16.85 10.36
N VAL A 338 19.83 15.53 10.51
CA VAL A 338 19.90 14.59 9.38
C VAL A 338 18.63 13.75 9.36
N VAL A 339 17.92 13.76 8.23
CA VAL A 339 16.71 12.97 8.02
C VAL A 339 17.01 11.77 7.13
N THR A 340 16.85 10.55 7.65
CA THR A 340 17.09 9.30 6.93
C THR A 340 15.85 8.86 6.15
N ALA A 341 15.52 9.58 5.07
CA ALA A 341 14.44 9.23 4.13
C ALA A 341 14.82 8.04 3.23
N THR A 342 15.36 6.97 3.82
CA THR A 342 16.03 5.83 3.18
C THR A 342 15.09 4.69 2.77
N GLY A 343 13.79 4.90 2.93
CA GLY A 343 12.73 4.03 2.45
C GLY A 343 12.17 3.08 3.50
N LEU A 344 11.41 2.11 3.02
CA LEU A 344 10.54 1.28 3.85
C LEU A 344 11.07 -0.15 3.96
N GLN A 345 10.70 -0.84 5.04
CA GLN A 345 10.85 -2.28 5.13
C GLN A 345 9.51 -2.94 4.83
N LEU A 346 9.49 -3.82 3.84
CA LEU A 346 8.26 -4.49 3.44
C LEU A 346 8.01 -5.71 4.32
N GLN A 347 6.74 -5.94 4.65
CA GLN A 347 6.33 -7.08 5.45
C GLN A 347 4.96 -7.56 5.02
N LEU A 348 4.92 -8.78 4.49
CA LEU A 348 3.68 -9.44 4.08
C LEU A 348 2.85 -9.80 5.34
N LEU A 349 1.53 -9.59 5.27
CA LEU A 349 0.57 -9.90 6.34
C LEU A 349 0.94 -9.32 7.72
N SER A 350 1.67 -8.19 7.77
CA SER A 350 2.21 -7.62 9.01
C SER A 350 3.09 -8.59 9.83
N GLY A 351 3.64 -9.62 9.20
CA GLY A 351 4.51 -10.61 9.84
C GLY A 351 3.76 -11.68 10.65
N MET A 352 2.45 -11.79 10.45
CA MET A 352 1.63 -12.85 11.04
C MET A 352 2.09 -14.23 10.54
N GLU A 353 2.29 -15.17 11.45
CA GLU A 353 2.53 -16.58 11.10
C GLU A 353 1.22 -17.21 10.60
N VAL A 354 1.26 -17.86 9.43
CA VAL A 354 0.13 -18.57 8.86
C VAL A 354 0.35 -20.06 9.03
N VAL A 355 -0.62 -20.75 9.62
CA VAL A 355 -0.58 -22.21 9.84
C VAL A 355 -1.80 -22.83 9.18
N VAL A 356 -1.61 -23.91 8.43
CA VAL A 356 -2.68 -24.69 7.80
C VAL A 356 -2.57 -26.13 8.27
N ASP A 357 -3.59 -26.62 8.96
CA ASP A 357 -3.67 -27.99 9.48
C ASP A 357 -2.41 -28.41 10.25
N GLY A 358 -1.96 -27.52 11.14
CA GLY A 358 -0.80 -27.71 12.03
C GLY A 358 0.57 -27.46 11.37
N LYS A 359 0.63 -27.11 10.09
CA LYS A 359 1.89 -26.82 9.37
C LYS A 359 2.03 -25.33 9.08
N VAL A 360 3.19 -24.75 9.39
CA VAL A 360 3.50 -23.35 9.01
C VAL A 360 3.55 -23.26 7.48
N ALA A 361 2.76 -22.36 6.92
CA ALA A 361 2.69 -22.11 5.48
C ALA A 361 3.76 -21.10 5.06
N ASP A 362 4.74 -21.54 4.27
CA ASP A 362 5.70 -20.64 3.64
C ASP A 362 5.06 -19.95 2.43
N LEU A 363 4.56 -18.73 2.66
CA LEU A 363 3.93 -17.95 1.61
C LEU A 363 4.89 -17.55 0.48
N SER A 364 6.22 -17.57 0.70
CA SER A 364 7.19 -17.29 -0.37
C SER A 364 7.22 -18.37 -1.46
N GLN A 365 6.75 -19.58 -1.12
CA GLN A 365 6.60 -20.69 -2.07
C GLN A 365 5.21 -20.76 -2.69
N SER A 366 4.25 -20.00 -2.17
CA SER A 366 2.89 -19.99 -2.70
C SER A 366 2.78 -19.20 -4.01
N MET A 367 1.78 -19.55 -4.81
CA MET A 367 1.39 -18.81 -6.01
C MET A 367 0.24 -17.85 -5.69
N SER A 368 0.38 -16.59 -6.11
CA SER A 368 -0.65 -15.57 -5.89
C SER A 368 -1.83 -15.77 -6.83
N TYR A 369 -3.00 -16.04 -6.27
CA TYR A 369 -4.26 -16.12 -7.01
C TYR A 369 -4.88 -14.73 -7.13
N LYS A 370 -5.01 -14.24 -8.38
CA LYS A 370 -5.59 -12.93 -8.74
C LYS A 370 -4.94 -11.72 -8.02
N GLY A 371 -3.74 -11.91 -7.46
CA GLY A 371 -3.04 -10.90 -6.66
C GLY A 371 -3.60 -10.69 -5.24
N MET A 372 -4.46 -11.58 -4.74
CA MET A 372 -5.13 -11.39 -3.45
C MET A 372 -5.21 -12.63 -2.55
N MET A 373 -5.15 -13.86 -3.09
CA MET A 373 -5.11 -15.09 -2.26
C MET A 373 -3.81 -15.86 -2.57
N PHE A 374 -3.55 -16.91 -1.79
CA PHE A 374 -2.35 -17.73 -1.89
C PHE A 374 -2.74 -19.18 -2.18
N SER A 375 -2.02 -19.85 -3.08
CA SER A 375 -2.26 -21.26 -3.36
C SER A 375 -2.22 -22.09 -2.08
N ASP A 376 -3.17 -23.01 -1.94
CA ASP A 376 -3.27 -23.97 -0.83
C ASP A 376 -3.54 -23.34 0.55
N VAL A 377 -3.83 -22.03 0.62
CA VAL A 377 -4.26 -21.34 1.84
C VAL A 377 -5.77 -21.06 1.78
N PRO A 378 -6.60 -21.74 2.59
CA PRO A 378 -8.05 -21.60 2.52
C PRO A 378 -8.57 -20.29 3.11
N ASN A 379 -9.67 -19.76 2.58
CA ASN A 379 -10.44 -18.66 3.19
C ASN A 379 -9.62 -17.44 3.66
N LEU A 380 -8.52 -17.12 2.97
CA LEU A 380 -7.66 -15.98 3.28
C LEU A 380 -7.47 -15.13 2.03
N ALA A 381 -7.83 -13.85 2.13
CA ALA A 381 -7.52 -12.84 1.11
C ALA A 381 -6.77 -11.66 1.72
N SER A 382 -5.78 -11.16 0.99
CA SER A 382 -4.93 -10.03 1.34
C SER A 382 -5.10 -8.91 0.32
N VAL A 383 -5.21 -7.67 0.82
CA VAL A 383 -5.25 -6.47 -0.01
C VAL A 383 -3.84 -6.00 -0.31
N PHE A 384 -3.46 -6.08 -1.58
CA PHE A 384 -2.28 -5.43 -2.11
C PHE A 384 -2.68 -4.50 -3.27
N GLY A 385 -2.32 -3.23 -3.17
CA GLY A 385 -2.65 -2.21 -4.16
C GLY A 385 -1.86 -2.33 -5.46
N TYR A 386 -2.09 -1.40 -6.38
CA TYR A 386 -1.25 -1.26 -7.57
C TYR A 386 0.09 -0.59 -7.25
N THR A 387 1.14 -1.00 -7.95
CA THR A 387 2.44 -0.30 -7.91
C THR A 387 2.49 0.86 -8.89
N ASN A 388 1.73 0.77 -9.99
CA ASN A 388 1.66 1.76 -11.07
C ASN A 388 0.38 2.60 -11.08
N ALA A 389 -0.54 2.36 -10.14
CA ALA A 389 -1.80 3.06 -9.98
C ALA A 389 -2.15 3.28 -8.51
N SER A 390 -3.26 3.98 -8.26
CA SER A 390 -3.72 4.26 -6.90
C SER A 390 -4.11 2.99 -6.15
N TRP A 391 -3.71 2.92 -4.88
CA TRP A 391 -3.87 1.74 -4.01
C TRP A 391 -5.32 1.25 -3.93
N THR A 392 -6.24 2.17 -3.69
CA THR A 392 -7.65 1.88 -3.40
C THR A 392 -8.42 1.30 -4.59
N LEU A 393 -7.95 1.53 -5.82
CA LEU A 393 -8.56 0.92 -7.02
C LEU A 393 -8.54 -0.61 -6.93
N LYS A 394 -7.40 -1.21 -6.55
CA LYS A 394 -7.29 -2.67 -6.37
C LYS A 394 -7.95 -3.12 -5.07
N ALA A 395 -7.85 -2.32 -4.00
CA ALA A 395 -8.48 -2.63 -2.71
C ALA A 395 -10.01 -2.80 -2.83
N ASP A 396 -10.68 -1.89 -3.56
CA ASP A 396 -12.12 -1.98 -3.84
C ASP A 396 -12.44 -3.27 -4.61
N LEU A 397 -11.70 -3.57 -5.69
CA LEU A 397 -11.93 -4.77 -6.49
C LEU A 397 -11.70 -6.07 -5.69
N THR A 398 -10.69 -6.11 -4.83
CA THR A 398 -10.44 -7.24 -3.93
C THR A 398 -11.60 -7.41 -2.96
N SER A 399 -12.08 -6.33 -2.33
CA SER A 399 -13.18 -6.38 -1.37
C SER A 399 -14.49 -6.85 -2.02
N GLU A 400 -14.80 -6.34 -3.21
CA GLU A 400 -15.95 -6.80 -4.00
C GLU A 400 -15.83 -8.27 -4.40
N TYR A 401 -14.65 -8.72 -4.82
CA TYR A 401 -14.42 -10.14 -5.14
C TYR A 401 -14.63 -11.05 -3.92
N VAL A 402 -14.10 -10.65 -2.76
CA VAL A 402 -14.31 -11.38 -1.50
C VAL A 402 -15.80 -11.48 -1.17
N CYS A 403 -16.56 -10.39 -1.30
CA CYS A 403 -18.01 -10.43 -1.09
C CYS A 403 -18.72 -11.39 -2.06
N ARG A 404 -18.33 -11.39 -3.35
CA ARG A 404 -18.86 -12.33 -4.35
C ARG A 404 -18.53 -13.79 -4.01
N LEU A 405 -17.33 -14.04 -3.50
CA LEU A 405 -16.85 -15.35 -3.07
C LEU A 405 -17.64 -15.84 -1.85
N LEU A 406 -17.80 -15.01 -0.82
CA LEU A 406 -18.60 -15.32 0.37
C LEU A 406 -20.06 -15.63 0.01
N ASN A 407 -20.70 -14.77 -0.80
CA ASN A 407 -22.08 -14.99 -1.26
C ASN A 407 -22.22 -16.22 -2.17
N HIS A 408 -21.16 -16.62 -2.88
CA HIS A 408 -21.16 -17.86 -3.63
C HIS A 408 -21.09 -19.07 -2.69
N MET A 409 -20.20 -19.05 -1.70
CA MET A 409 -20.09 -20.10 -0.67
C MET A 409 -21.41 -20.31 0.07
N ASP A 410 -22.10 -19.23 0.44
CA ASP A 410 -23.41 -19.31 1.10
C ASP A 410 -24.47 -19.97 0.21
N ARG A 411 -24.50 -19.63 -1.08
CA ARG A 411 -25.45 -20.21 -2.04
C ARG A 411 -25.20 -21.68 -2.33
N THR A 412 -23.94 -22.13 -2.31
CA THR A 412 -23.57 -23.52 -2.59
C THR A 412 -23.45 -24.37 -1.32
N GLY A 413 -23.54 -23.75 -0.14
CA GLY A 413 -23.34 -24.41 1.15
C GLY A 413 -21.90 -24.91 1.31
N ALA A 414 -20.92 -24.17 0.79
CA ALA A 414 -19.50 -24.45 0.97
C ALA A 414 -18.99 -23.78 2.27
N ASP A 415 -18.19 -24.49 3.05
CA ASP A 415 -17.59 -23.94 4.26
C ASP A 415 -16.27 -23.23 4.00
N TYR A 416 -15.52 -23.70 3.01
CA TYR A 416 -14.26 -23.08 2.63
C TYR A 416 -14.06 -23.07 1.12
N CYS A 417 -13.16 -22.17 0.72
CA CYS A 417 -12.64 -22.02 -0.62
C CYS A 417 -11.10 -22.02 -0.58
N VAL A 418 -10.45 -22.61 -1.58
CA VAL A 418 -8.99 -22.66 -1.67
C VAL A 418 -8.57 -22.66 -3.14
N PRO A 419 -7.71 -21.71 -3.58
CA PRO A 419 -7.15 -21.77 -4.91
C PRO A 419 -6.05 -22.84 -4.95
N ARG A 420 -6.13 -23.78 -5.90
CA ARG A 420 -5.10 -24.81 -6.10
C ARG A 420 -4.57 -24.76 -7.51
N LEU A 421 -3.26 -24.96 -7.67
CA LEU A 421 -2.68 -25.05 -9.01
C LEU A 421 -3.25 -26.28 -9.73
N ASP A 422 -3.73 -26.05 -10.95
CA ASP A 422 -4.08 -27.11 -11.89
C ASP A 422 -2.99 -27.16 -12.97
N GLY A 423 -2.04 -28.07 -12.76
CA GLY A 423 -0.83 -28.26 -13.57
C GLY A 423 0.30 -27.26 -13.29
N GLU A 424 1.35 -27.35 -14.11
CA GLU A 424 2.51 -26.46 -13.99
C GLU A 424 2.16 -25.02 -14.41
N VAL A 425 2.65 -24.06 -13.63
CA VAL A 425 2.59 -22.62 -13.92
C VAL A 425 3.98 -22.08 -13.70
N GLU A 426 4.60 -21.56 -14.76
CA GLU A 426 5.90 -20.91 -14.66
C GLU A 426 5.81 -19.73 -13.67
N ALA A 427 6.73 -19.74 -12.69
CA ALA A 427 6.78 -18.74 -11.65
C ALA A 427 7.56 -17.50 -12.09
N ALA A 428 7.06 -16.34 -11.68
CA ALA A 428 7.71 -15.05 -11.83
C ALA A 428 7.67 -14.30 -10.48
N PRO A 429 8.59 -13.34 -10.27
CA PRO A 429 8.54 -12.48 -9.08
C PRO A 429 7.19 -11.77 -8.94
N TRP A 430 6.65 -11.66 -7.72
CA TRP A 430 5.32 -11.08 -7.49
C TRP A 430 5.15 -9.67 -8.07
N LEU A 431 6.21 -8.88 -7.99
CA LEU A 431 6.27 -7.49 -8.42
C LEU A 431 7.47 -7.30 -9.33
N ASP A 432 7.24 -6.68 -10.47
CA ASP A 432 8.25 -6.37 -11.49
C ASP A 432 8.75 -4.93 -11.34
N PHE A 433 9.46 -4.64 -10.24
CA PHE A 433 10.01 -3.32 -9.92
C PHE A 433 11.47 -3.43 -9.47
N SER A 434 12.32 -2.50 -9.93
CA SER A 434 13.76 -2.49 -9.63
C SER A 434 14.14 -1.74 -8.35
N SER A 435 13.16 -1.10 -7.68
CA SER A 435 13.42 -0.30 -6.48
C SER A 435 14.01 -1.11 -5.34
N GLY A 436 15.08 -0.59 -4.72
CA GLY A 436 15.84 -1.32 -3.70
C GLY A 436 15.02 -1.79 -2.49
N TYR A 437 13.97 -1.06 -2.10
CA TYR A 437 13.11 -1.49 -0.98
C TYR A 437 12.25 -2.72 -1.31
N ILE A 438 11.92 -2.93 -2.59
CA ILE A 438 11.19 -4.12 -3.06
C ILE A 438 12.17 -5.28 -3.18
N THR A 439 13.29 -5.09 -3.89
CA THR A 439 14.25 -6.18 -4.17
C THR A 439 14.87 -6.78 -2.90
N ARG A 440 15.03 -5.99 -1.83
CA ARG A 440 15.47 -6.48 -0.51
C ARG A 440 14.51 -7.47 0.15
N SER A 441 13.21 -7.39 -0.15
CA SER A 441 12.18 -8.15 0.57
C SER A 441 11.47 -9.17 -0.32
N ILE A 442 11.55 -9.05 -1.65
CA ILE A 442 10.73 -9.81 -2.60
C ILE A 442 10.88 -11.33 -2.49
N GLY A 443 12.02 -11.83 -2.00
CA GLY A 443 12.24 -13.25 -1.73
C GLY A 443 11.36 -13.82 -0.61
N HIS A 444 10.74 -12.97 0.21
CA HIS A 444 9.80 -13.36 1.27
C HIS A 444 8.32 -13.19 0.87
N PHE A 445 8.06 -12.80 -0.37
CA PHE A 445 6.71 -12.60 -0.92
C PHE A 445 6.32 -13.79 -1.81
N PRO A 446 5.01 -14.03 -2.04
CA PRO A 446 4.55 -15.10 -2.93
C PRO A 446 5.08 -14.92 -4.35
N LYS A 447 5.03 -15.98 -5.15
CA LYS A 447 5.28 -15.91 -6.59
C LYS A 447 4.01 -15.50 -7.33
N GLN A 448 4.14 -15.02 -8.56
CA GLN A 448 3.01 -14.95 -9.51
C GLN A 448 3.27 -15.86 -10.70
N GLY A 449 2.21 -16.18 -11.45
CA GLY A 449 2.29 -17.04 -12.62
C GLY A 449 2.37 -16.27 -13.94
N THR A 450 2.75 -16.96 -15.01
CA THR A 450 2.76 -16.39 -16.37
C THR A 450 1.38 -16.32 -17.05
N ARG A 451 0.37 -17.01 -16.51
CA ARG A 451 -1.00 -17.09 -17.04
C ARG A 451 -2.09 -16.79 -16.01
N LYS A 452 -3.30 -16.47 -16.48
CA LYS A 452 -4.49 -16.32 -15.62
C LYS A 452 -4.86 -17.66 -14.96
N PRO A 453 -5.43 -17.65 -13.74
CA PRO A 453 -5.67 -16.49 -12.86
C PRO A 453 -4.48 -16.15 -11.93
N TRP A 454 -3.31 -16.76 -12.15
CA TRP A 454 -2.10 -16.62 -11.31
C TRP A 454 -1.24 -15.40 -11.64
N LYS A 455 -1.49 -14.74 -12.78
CA LYS A 455 -0.79 -13.52 -13.21
C LYS A 455 -1.40 -12.26 -12.60
N VAL A 456 -0.57 -11.41 -12.01
CA VAL A 456 -0.96 -10.09 -11.50
C VAL A 456 -0.76 -9.06 -12.60
N HIS A 457 -1.84 -8.48 -13.12
CA HIS A 457 -1.77 -7.63 -14.31
C HIS A 457 -1.25 -6.20 -14.07
N GLN A 458 -1.28 -5.71 -12.83
CA GLN A 458 -1.01 -4.30 -12.50
C GLN A 458 -1.79 -3.35 -13.45
N ASN A 459 -3.04 -3.71 -13.77
CA ASN A 459 -3.85 -3.01 -14.76
C ASN A 459 -5.31 -3.02 -14.30
N TYR A 460 -5.83 -1.84 -13.99
CA TYR A 460 -7.17 -1.69 -13.44
C TYR A 460 -8.28 -2.20 -14.36
N ALA A 461 -8.17 -1.99 -15.69
CA ALA A 461 -9.22 -2.43 -16.62
C ALA A 461 -9.27 -3.97 -16.74
N LEU A 462 -8.10 -4.63 -16.80
CA LEU A 462 -8.02 -6.10 -16.84
C LEU A 462 -8.49 -6.73 -15.52
N ASP A 463 -8.15 -6.11 -14.40
CA ASP A 463 -8.57 -6.57 -13.08
C ASP A 463 -10.05 -6.30 -12.84
N LEU A 464 -10.62 -5.21 -13.34
CA LEU A 464 -12.06 -4.97 -13.29
C LEU A 464 -12.82 -6.12 -13.97
N MET A 465 -12.38 -6.53 -15.18
CA MET A 465 -12.97 -7.68 -15.86
C MET A 465 -12.79 -8.98 -15.09
N THR A 466 -11.61 -9.21 -14.48
CA THR A 466 -11.28 -10.47 -13.81
C THR A 466 -11.94 -10.59 -12.43
N LEU A 467 -12.01 -9.50 -11.66
CA LEU A 467 -12.45 -9.47 -10.27
C LEU A 467 -13.93 -9.11 -10.12
N ARG A 468 -14.43 -8.15 -10.89
CA ARG A 468 -15.84 -7.74 -10.80
C ARG A 468 -16.73 -8.62 -11.68
N MET A 469 -16.29 -8.92 -12.90
CA MET A 469 -17.09 -9.63 -13.90
C MET A 469 -16.73 -11.11 -14.07
N GLY A 470 -15.52 -11.52 -13.69
CA GLY A 470 -15.02 -12.88 -13.89
C GLY A 470 -15.73 -13.90 -12.98
N LYS A 471 -15.79 -15.16 -13.43
CA LYS A 471 -16.39 -16.25 -12.64
C LYS A 471 -15.60 -16.47 -11.33
N VAL A 472 -16.34 -16.86 -10.29
CA VAL A 472 -15.75 -17.31 -9.02
C VAL A 472 -15.26 -18.75 -9.17
N GLU A 473 -16.08 -19.62 -9.76
CA GLU A 473 -15.70 -20.95 -10.24
C GLU A 473 -14.94 -20.81 -11.56
N ASP A 474 -13.62 -20.63 -11.49
CA ASP A 474 -12.73 -20.43 -12.64
C ASP A 474 -11.85 -21.64 -12.95
N GLY A 475 -12.20 -22.81 -12.38
CA GLY A 475 -11.52 -24.09 -12.57
C GLY A 475 -10.41 -24.38 -11.55
N VAL A 476 -9.82 -23.35 -10.95
CA VAL A 476 -8.74 -23.52 -9.95
C VAL A 476 -9.17 -23.19 -8.53
N MET A 477 -10.24 -22.39 -8.36
CA MET A 477 -10.87 -22.17 -7.06
C MET A 477 -11.69 -23.41 -6.68
N GLN A 478 -11.27 -24.13 -5.64
CA GLN A 478 -11.97 -25.28 -5.10
C GLN A 478 -12.83 -24.88 -3.91
N PHE A 479 -13.99 -25.54 -3.76
CA PHE A 479 -14.91 -25.36 -2.65
C PHE A 479 -15.09 -26.68 -1.90
N GLY A 480 -15.21 -26.61 -0.58
CA GLY A 480 -15.42 -27.80 0.24
C GLY A 480 -16.26 -27.52 1.48
N ARG A 481 -16.66 -28.60 2.15
CA ARG A 481 -17.37 -28.58 3.44
C ARG A 481 -16.45 -29.09 4.53
N LYS A 482 -16.70 -28.65 5.77
CA LYS A 482 -15.98 -29.16 6.94
C LYS A 482 -16.15 -30.68 7.03
N THR A 483 -15.09 -31.39 7.37
CA THR A 483 -15.06 -32.87 7.32
C THR A 483 -15.99 -33.54 8.33
N GLY A 484 -16.51 -32.81 9.33
CA GLY A 484 -17.42 -33.34 10.35
C GLY A 484 -18.87 -33.63 9.91
N GLU A 485 -19.29 -33.25 8.70
CA GLU A 485 -20.70 -33.38 8.25
C GLU A 485 -20.94 -34.48 7.19
N ALA A 486 -19.88 -35.19 6.76
CA ALA A 486 -19.98 -36.24 5.73
C ALA A 486 -20.64 -37.56 6.21
N ALA A 487 -21.17 -37.64 7.43
CA ALA A 487 -21.74 -38.86 8.02
C ALA A 487 -23.25 -38.79 8.34
N LYS A 488 -24.03 -37.94 7.68
CA LYS A 488 -25.51 -38.00 7.72
C LYS A 488 -26.14 -37.97 6.32
N ALA A 489 -25.64 -38.84 5.43
CA ALA A 489 -26.46 -39.28 4.31
C ALA A 489 -27.55 -40.23 4.85
N LYS A 490 -28.80 -39.96 4.48
CA LYS A 490 -30.01 -40.69 4.90
C LYS A 490 -29.86 -42.22 4.70
N PRO A 491 -30.44 -43.06 5.57
CA PRO A 491 -30.49 -44.50 5.32
C PRO A 491 -31.31 -44.74 4.05
N GLU A 492 -30.69 -45.46 3.11
CA GLU A 492 -31.32 -46.01 1.92
C GLU A 492 -32.51 -46.88 2.36
N LYS A 493 -33.69 -46.61 1.80
CA LYS A 493 -34.85 -47.51 1.96
C LYS A 493 -34.47 -48.86 1.34
N ALA A 494 -34.43 -49.89 2.17
CA ALA A 494 -34.39 -51.26 1.72
C ALA A 494 -35.59 -51.53 0.80
N LEU A 495 -35.31 -52.03 -0.41
CA LEU A 495 -36.29 -52.65 -1.28
C LEU A 495 -36.69 -53.99 -0.67
N GLU A 496 -37.98 -54.16 -0.38
CA GLU A 496 -38.56 -55.47 -0.06
C GLU A 496 -38.65 -56.34 -1.33
N PRO A 497 -38.47 -57.66 -1.21
CA PRO A 497 -38.52 -58.57 -2.35
C PRO A 497 -39.96 -58.93 -2.71
N ALA A 498 -40.21 -59.12 -4.01
CA ALA A 498 -41.37 -59.84 -4.55
C ALA A 498 -40.88 -61.03 -5.38
#